data_AF-A0A3D3TRW1-F1
#
_entry.id   AF-A0A3D3TRW1-F1
#
_cell.length_a   1.000
_cell.length_b   1.000
_cell.length_c   1.000
_cell.angle_alpha   90.00
_cell.angle_beta   90.00
_cell.angle_gamma   90.00
#
_symmetry.space_group_name_H-M   'P 1'
#
loop_
_entity.id
_entity.type
_entity.pdbx_description
1 polymer ?
#
loop_
_entity_poly.entity_id
_entity_poly.type
_entity_poly.pdbx_seq_one_letter_code
_entity_poly.pdbx_strand_id
1 'polypeptide(L)'
;MYSFIVVIIIIIIGFLVCKRNYKNRANHINGNLLEYCYHIVVEFEKLDFEQRGKFKDSLTQKESDLFDGIITRSMTLGKNLNILQSHMFNLESIMKKIKAQKLI
;
A
#
# COMPACT_ATOMS: atom_id res chain seq x y z
N MET A 1 -0.67 41.33 24.53
CA MET A 1 -0.19 40.06 25.09
C MET A 1 -1.24 38.94 25.01
N TYR A 2 -2.47 39.15 25.47
CA TYR A 2 -3.53 38.12 25.40
C TYR A 2 -3.87 37.64 23.97
N SER A 3 -3.94 38.54 22.99
CA SER A 3 -4.22 38.16 21.59
C SER A 3 -3.17 37.22 20.99
N PHE A 4 -1.91 37.34 21.40
CA PHE A 4 -0.82 36.46 20.96
C PHE A 4 -0.95 35.05 21.54
N ILE A 5 -1.38 34.93 22.80
CA ILE A 5 -1.65 33.64 23.46
C ILE A 5 -2.79 32.91 22.75
N VAL A 6 -3.86 33.62 22.38
CA VAL A 6 -4.98 33.06 21.62
C VAL A 6 -4.53 32.50 20.27
N VAL A 7 -3.66 33.23 19.54
CA VAL A 7 -3.10 32.76 18.27
C VAL A 7 -2.26 31.49 18.45
N ILE A 8 -1.42 31.42 19.48
CA ILE A 8 -0.63 30.20 19.78
C ILE A 8 -1.55 29.01 20.03
N ILE A 9 -2.62 29.19 20.81
CA ILE A 9 -3.58 28.12 21.10
C ILE A 9 -4.24 27.60 19.81
N ILE A 10 -4.64 28.51 18.90
CA ILE A 10 -5.23 28.13 17.60
C ILE A 10 -4.23 27.33 16.77
N ILE A 11 -2.96 27.73 16.72
CA ILE A 11 -1.91 27.02 15.98
C ILE A 11 -1.71 25.61 16.55
N ILE A 12 -1.66 25.47 17.88
CA ILE A 12 -1.50 24.16 18.55
C ILE A 12 -2.68 23.24 18.22
N ILE A 13 -3.91 23.75 18.33
CA ILE A 13 -5.12 22.97 18.01
C ILE A 13 -5.09 22.55 16.53
N GLY A 14 -4.77 23.48 15.62
CA GLY A 14 -4.64 23.20 14.20
C GLY A 14 -3.61 22.11 13.90
N PHE A 15 -2.44 22.18 14.53
CA PHE A 15 -1.40 21.16 14.40
C PHE A 15 -1.86 19.78 14.87
N LEU A 16 -2.55 19.70 16.02
CA LEU A 16 -3.06 18.43 16.55
C LEU A 16 -4.13 17.81 15.63
N VAL A 17 -5.05 18.63 15.11
CA VAL A 17 -6.09 18.18 14.17
C VAL A 17 -5.45 17.69 12.87
N CYS A 18 -4.52 18.44 12.28
CA CYS A 18 -3.80 18.04 11.08
C CYS A 18 -3.02 16.73 11.27
N LYS A 19 -2.31 16.59 12.40
CA LYS A 19 -1.57 15.37 12.74
C LYS A 19 -2.49 14.16 12.87
N ARG A 20 -3.64 14.32 13.54
CA ARG A 20 -4.63 13.25 13.69
C ARG A 20 -5.27 12.88 12.34
N ASN A 21 -5.61 13.87 11.52
CA ASN A 21 -6.18 13.64 10.19
C ASN A 21 -5.20 12.89 9.27
N TYR A 22 -3.93 13.30 9.26
CA TYR A 22 -2.88 12.60 8.51
C TYR A 22 -2.78 11.13 8.93
N LYS A 23 -2.72 10.86 10.23
CA LYS A 23 -2.66 9.50 10.76
C LYS A 23 -3.89 8.67 10.38
N ASN A 24 -5.09 9.26 10.46
CA ASN A 24 -6.32 8.58 10.08
C ASN A 24 -6.34 8.22 8.60
N ARG A 25 -5.93 9.16 7.73
CA ARG A 25 -5.84 8.93 6.29
C ARG A 25 -4.83 7.83 5.94
N ALA A 26 -3.66 7.84 6.57
CA ALA A 26 -2.65 6.81 6.39
C ALA A 26 -3.16 5.43 6.83
N ASN A 27 -3.84 5.35 7.98
CA ASN A 27 -4.44 4.10 8.45
C ASN A 27 -5.52 3.58 7.49
N HIS A 28 -6.37 4.46 6.97
CA HIS A 28 -7.41 4.09 6.02
C HIS A 28 -6.82 3.53 4.71
N ILE A 29 -5.84 4.22 4.13
CA ILE A 29 -5.14 3.75 2.92
C ILE A 29 -4.43 2.43 3.19
N ASN A 30 -3.75 2.31 4.33
CA ASN A 30 -3.09 1.07 4.73
C ASN A 30 -4.08 -0.11 4.81
N GLY A 31 -5.27 0.10 5.38
CA GLY A 31 -6.32 -0.92 5.40
C GLY A 31 -6.72 -1.37 4.00
N ASN A 32 -7.00 -0.42 3.11
CA ASN A 32 -7.38 -0.72 1.72
C ASN A 32 -6.26 -1.44 0.96
N LEU A 33 -4.99 -1.09 1.20
CA LEU A 33 -3.86 -1.76 0.56
C LEU A 33 -3.65 -3.18 1.07
N LEU A 34 -3.89 -3.45 2.36
CA LEU A 34 -3.86 -4.81 2.89
C LEU A 34 -4.95 -5.70 2.27
N GLU A 35 -6.16 -5.15 2.10
CA GLU A 35 -7.24 -5.83 1.37
C GLU A 35 -6.84 -6.08 -0.09
N TYR A 36 -6.21 -5.10 -0.73
CA TYR A 36 -5.71 -5.26 -2.09
C TYR A 36 -4.61 -6.35 -2.21
N CYS A 37 -3.72 -6.45 -1.23
CA CYS A 37 -2.75 -7.56 -1.15
C CYS A 37 -3.45 -8.92 -1.10
N TYR A 38 -4.54 -9.04 -0.33
CA TYR A 38 -5.34 -10.28 -0.31
C TYR A 38 -5.93 -10.60 -1.69
N HIS A 39 -6.48 -9.60 -2.39
CA HIS A 39 -6.97 -9.79 -3.76
C HIS A 39 -5.88 -10.25 -4.73
N ILE A 40 -4.66 -9.75 -4.61
CA ILE A 40 -3.51 -10.20 -5.41
C ILE A 40 -3.24 -11.69 -5.21
N VAL A 41 -3.24 -12.17 -3.96
CA VAL A 41 -3.05 -13.61 -3.65
C VAL A 41 -4.14 -14.44 -4.32
N VAL A 42 -5.40 -14.08 -4.13
CA VAL A 42 -6.55 -14.79 -4.71
C VAL A 42 -6.45 -14.84 -6.24
N GLU A 43 -6.02 -13.77 -6.87
CA GLU A 43 -5.89 -13.71 -8.33
C GLU A 43 -4.70 -14.51 -8.87
N PHE A 44 -3.60 -14.55 -8.11
CA PHE A 44 -2.44 -15.38 -8.39
C PHE A 44 -2.73 -16.87 -8.24
N GLU A 45 -3.49 -17.27 -7.22
CA GLU A 45 -3.87 -18.67 -7.00
C GLU A 45 -4.72 -19.24 -8.14
N LYS A 46 -5.42 -18.39 -8.89
CA LYS A 46 -6.19 -18.78 -10.09
C LYS A 46 -5.32 -19.07 -11.32
N LEU A 47 -4.04 -18.67 -11.32
CA LEU A 47 -3.12 -18.97 -12.42
C LEU A 47 -2.70 -20.43 -12.40
N ASP A 48 -2.48 -21.02 -13.58
CA ASP A 48 -1.90 -22.35 -13.71
C ASP A 48 -0.38 -22.35 -13.45
N PHE A 49 0.25 -23.53 -13.47
CA PHE A 49 1.69 -23.65 -13.18
C PHE A 49 2.57 -22.85 -14.15
N GLU A 50 2.25 -22.84 -15.44
CA GLU A 50 3.04 -22.17 -16.48
C GLU A 50 2.88 -20.64 -16.39
N GLN A 51 1.65 -20.17 -16.21
CA GLN A 51 1.31 -18.77 -15.99
C GLN A 51 1.95 -18.23 -14.71
N ARG A 52 2.01 -19.02 -13.63
CA ARG A 52 2.72 -18.64 -12.41
C ARG A 52 4.22 -18.46 -12.64
N GLY A 53 4.84 -19.33 -13.45
CA GLY A 53 6.24 -19.20 -13.85
C GLY A 53 6.48 -17.88 -14.59
N LYS A 54 5.73 -17.65 -15.68
CA LYS A 54 5.81 -16.41 -16.48
C LYS A 54 5.54 -15.15 -15.64
N PHE A 55 4.60 -15.21 -14.71
CA PHE A 55 4.34 -14.12 -13.78
C PHE A 55 5.58 -13.83 -12.91
N LYS A 56 6.17 -14.83 -12.27
CA LYS A 56 7.35 -14.64 -11.40
C LYS A 56 8.52 -14.05 -12.18
N ASP A 57 8.75 -14.53 -13.39
CA ASP A 57 9.83 -14.05 -14.27
C ASP A 57 9.59 -12.60 -14.73
N SER A 58 8.34 -12.15 -14.75
CA SER A 58 7.99 -10.77 -15.12
C SER A 58 8.20 -9.74 -14.01
N LEU A 59 8.43 -10.18 -12.76
CA LEU A 59 8.60 -9.28 -11.62
C LEU A 59 10.00 -8.65 -11.62
N THR A 60 10.04 -7.36 -11.31
CA THR A 60 11.30 -6.71 -10.91
C THR A 60 11.68 -7.18 -9.51
N GLN A 61 12.95 -7.04 -9.12
CA GLN A 61 13.41 -7.42 -7.77
C GLN A 61 12.53 -6.82 -6.66
N LYS A 62 12.22 -5.53 -6.76
CA LYS A 62 11.38 -4.83 -5.77
C LYS A 62 9.95 -5.39 -5.70
N GLU A 63 9.37 -5.76 -6.84
CA GLU A 63 8.04 -6.37 -6.88
C GLU A 63 8.07 -7.80 -6.37
N SER A 64 9.15 -8.55 -6.62
CA SER A 64 9.34 -9.89 -6.08
C SER A 64 9.41 -9.85 -4.55
N ASP A 65 10.26 -8.99 -3.98
CA ASP A 65 10.38 -8.83 -2.53
C ASP A 65 9.04 -8.45 -1.89
N LEU A 66 8.29 -7.56 -2.55
CA LEU A 66 6.95 -7.16 -2.12
C LEU A 66 5.97 -8.34 -2.20
N PHE A 67 5.94 -9.05 -3.32
CA PHE A 67 5.05 -10.17 -3.56
C PHE A 67 5.31 -11.33 -2.60
N ASP A 68 6.58 -11.64 -2.32
CA ASP A 68 6.94 -12.64 -1.32
C ASP A 68 6.46 -12.25 0.08
N GLY A 69 6.54 -10.96 0.43
CA GLY A 69 5.94 -10.41 1.66
C GLY A 69 4.42 -10.57 1.71
N ILE A 70 3.73 -10.44 0.58
CA ILE A 70 2.28 -10.65 0.46
C ILE A 70 1.94 -12.13 0.67
N ILE A 71 2.62 -13.03 -0.04
CA ILE A 71 2.36 -14.48 0.00
C ILE A 71 2.65 -15.07 1.38
N THR A 72 3.73 -14.63 2.02
CA THR A 72 4.08 -15.05 3.39
C THR A 72 3.23 -14.38 4.47
N ARG A 73 2.28 -13.51 4.10
CA ARG A 73 1.44 -12.72 5.01
C ARG A 73 2.23 -11.90 6.04
N SER A 74 3.48 -11.57 5.74
CA SER A 74 4.40 -10.80 6.60
C SER A 74 4.44 -9.31 6.24
N MET A 75 3.62 -8.89 5.28
CA MET A 75 3.59 -7.53 4.74
C MET A 75 3.30 -6.47 5.81
N THR A 76 4.20 -5.50 5.94
CA THR A 76 3.96 -4.25 6.67
C THR A 76 4.14 -3.06 5.71
N LEU A 77 3.06 -2.33 5.43
CA LEU A 77 3.05 -1.27 4.40
C LEU A 77 3.45 0.12 4.95
N GLY A 78 3.97 0.17 6.18
CA GLY A 78 4.38 1.41 6.84
C GLY A 78 3.21 2.30 7.30
N LYS A 79 3.53 3.48 7.82
CA LYS A 79 2.55 4.46 8.34
C LYS A 79 2.61 5.81 7.63
N ASN A 80 3.49 5.94 6.64
CA ASN A 80 3.74 7.18 5.90
C ASN A 80 2.99 7.13 4.57
N LEU A 81 2.26 8.20 4.23
CA LEU A 81 1.48 8.26 2.99
C LEU A 81 2.30 8.05 1.72
N ASN A 82 3.52 8.57 1.67
CA ASN A 82 4.39 8.43 0.48
C ASN A 82 4.87 6.98 0.32
N ILE A 83 5.16 6.31 1.44
CA ILE A 83 5.52 4.89 1.46
C ILE A 83 4.33 4.05 1.01
N LEU A 84 3.14 4.32 1.58
CA LEU A 84 1.89 3.66 1.20
C LEU A 84 1.58 3.86 -0.28
N GLN A 85 1.77 5.07 -0.81
CA GLN A 85 1.57 5.36 -2.22
C GLN A 85 2.56 4.64 -3.13
N SER A 86 3.84 4.54 -2.72
CA SER A 86 4.82 3.74 -3.46
C SER A 86 4.46 2.26 -3.48
N HIS A 87 4.02 1.70 -2.35
CA HIS A 87 3.50 0.33 -2.29
C HIS A 87 2.29 0.17 -3.20
N MET A 88 1.33 1.10 -3.19
CA MET A 88 0.17 1.07 -4.06
C MET A 88 0.53 0.92 -5.54
N PHE A 89 1.51 1.69 -6.03
CA PHE A 89 1.96 1.59 -7.43
C PHE A 89 2.60 0.23 -7.75
N ASN A 90 3.41 -0.29 -6.84
CA ASN A 90 4.03 -1.61 -7.03
C ASN A 90 2.96 -2.72 -7.01
N LEU A 91 1.98 -2.64 -6.09
CA LEU A 91 0.87 -3.58 -6.03
C LEU A 91 0.01 -3.53 -7.30
N GLU A 92 -0.26 -2.34 -7.82
CA GLU A 92 -0.99 -2.17 -9.08
C GLU A 92 -0.22 -2.77 -10.26
N SER A 93 1.09 -2.57 -10.31
CA SER A 93 1.97 -3.18 -11.32
C SER A 93 1.95 -4.70 -11.25
N ILE A 94 2.08 -5.27 -10.04
CA ILE A 94 1.97 -6.72 -9.80
C ILE A 94 0.64 -7.25 -10.31
N MET A 95 -0.47 -6.60 -9.94
CA MET A 95 -1.80 -7.03 -10.36
C MET A 95 -2.00 -6.95 -11.88
N LYS A 96 -1.45 -5.93 -12.54
CA LYS A 96 -1.44 -5.85 -14.02
C LYS A 96 -0.70 -7.02 -14.64
N LYS A 97 0.46 -7.41 -14.08
CA LYS A 97 1.24 -8.56 -14.55
C LYS A 97 0.51 -9.88 -14.34
N ILE A 98 -0.20 -10.07 -13.22
CA ILE A 98 -1.07 -11.24 -13.01
C ILE A 98 -2.16 -11.30 -14.07
N LYS A 99 -2.86 -10.19 -14.31
CA LYS A 99 -3.93 -10.13 -15.32
C LYS A 99 -3.42 -10.38 -16.74
N ALA A 100 -2.22 -9.92 -17.07
CA ALA A 100 -1.61 -10.18 -18.36
C ALA A 100 -1.40 -11.68 -18.62
N GLN A 101 -1.12 -12.49 -17.59
CA GLN A 101 -0.97 -13.94 -17.76
C GLN A 101 -2.30 -14.68 -18.00
N LYS A 102 -3.44 -14.09 -17.65
CA LYS A 102 -4.78 -14.68 -17.87
C LYS A 102 -5.33 -14.45 -19.27
N LEU A 103 -4.78 -13.46 -19.98
CA LEU A 103 -5.20 -13.08 -21.34
C LEU A 103 -4.45 -13.88 -22.42
N ILE A 104 -3.55 -14.77 -22.00
CA ILE A 104 -2.80 -15.72 -22.81
C ILE A 104 -3.36 -17.11 -22.52
#